data_AF-A0A2E3EB45-F1
#
_entry.id   AF-A0A2E3EB45-F1
#
_cell.length_a   1.000
_cell.length_b   1.000
_cell.length_c   1.000
_cell.angle_alpha   90.00
_cell.angle_beta   90.00
_cell.angle_gamma   90.00
#
_symmetry.space_group_name_H-M   'P 1'
#
loop_
_entity.id
_entity.type
_entity.pdbx_description
1 polymer ?
#
loop_
_entity_poly.entity_id
_entity_poly.type
_entity_poly.pdbx_seq_one_letter_code
_entity_poly.pdbx_strand_id
1 'polypeptide(L)'
;MRVYSQILGILLLSLKPILGADRAGMDWWSFREVKRPKIPEVSDKGNIKPIDAFIRNRLEKEKIEPAPTSDRQALIRRLHFDLIGIPPSHEEVKDFVHSE
;
A
#
# COMPACT_ATOMS: atom_id res chain seq x y z
N MET A 1 -31.04 -25.90 -39.63
CA MET A 1 -30.76 -26.51 -38.31
C MET A 1 -29.25 -26.46 -38.00
N ARG A 2 -28.68 -25.26 -37.82
CA ARG A 2 -27.25 -25.09 -37.48
C ARG A 2 -27.01 -23.81 -36.67
N VAL A 3 -28.01 -23.42 -35.87
CA VAL A 3 -28.02 -22.16 -35.09
C VAL A 3 -28.13 -22.44 -33.58
N TYR A 4 -28.47 -23.67 -33.17
CA TYR A 4 -28.61 -24.05 -31.76
C TYR A 4 -27.29 -24.44 -31.06
N SER A 5 -26.20 -24.63 -31.81
CA SER A 5 -24.91 -25.08 -31.23
C SER A 5 -24.04 -23.95 -30.70
N GLN A 6 -24.38 -22.67 -30.92
CA GLN A 6 -23.63 -21.54 -30.37
C GLN A 6 -24.25 -20.95 -29.10
N ILE A 7 -25.52 -21.24 -28.81
CA ILE A 7 -26.19 -20.76 -27.59
C ILE A 7 -25.86 -21.67 -26.39
N LEU A 8 -25.48 -22.93 -26.63
CA LEU A 8 -25.02 -23.85 -25.57
C LEU A 8 -23.62 -23.52 -25.02
N GLY A 9 -22.78 -22.83 -25.79
CA GLY A 9 -21.43 -22.41 -25.37
C GLY A 9 -21.40 -21.18 -24.46
N ILE A 10 -22.47 -20.39 -24.44
CA ILE A 10 -22.57 -19.18 -23.59
C ILE A 10 -23.14 -19.53 -22.20
N LEU A 11 -23.81 -20.68 -22.06
CA LEU A 11 -24.40 -21.11 -20.78
C LEU A 11 -23.38 -21.73 -19.80
N LEU A 12 -22.17 -22.08 -20.25
CA LEU A 12 -21.08 -22.61 -19.41
C LEU A 12 -20.11 -21.53 -18.88
N LEU A 13 -20.43 -20.25 -19.06
CA LEU A 13 -19.61 -19.11 -18.62
C LEU A 13 -20.09 -18.43 -17.31
N SER A 14 -21.07 -18.98 -16.57
CA SER A 14 -21.61 -18.29 -15.37
C SER A 14 -21.90 -19.16 -14.14
N LEU A 15 -21.20 -20.28 -13.94
CA LEU A 15 -21.08 -20.86 -12.60
C LEU A 15 -19.69 -20.57 -12.03
N LYS A 16 -19.45 -19.31 -11.67
CA LYS A 16 -18.62 -19.06 -10.48
C LYS A 16 -19.43 -19.64 -9.32
N PRO A 17 -18.89 -20.60 -8.54
CA PRO A 17 -19.63 -21.14 -7.42
C PRO A 17 -20.03 -19.98 -6.50
N ILE A 18 -21.33 -19.74 -6.41
CA ILE A 18 -22.01 -19.05 -5.31
C ILE A 18 -22.04 -20.06 -4.15
N LEU A 19 -20.87 -20.54 -3.75
CA LEU A 19 -20.66 -21.43 -2.62
C LEU A 19 -19.53 -20.80 -1.85
N GLY A 20 -19.88 -20.19 -0.73
CA GLY A 20 -18.99 -19.81 0.37
C GLY A 20 -17.70 -19.10 -0.02
N ALA A 21 -17.59 -17.81 0.31
CA ALA A 21 -16.26 -17.28 0.53
C ALA A 21 -15.62 -18.11 1.65
N ASP A 22 -14.75 -19.06 1.30
CA ASP A 22 -13.89 -19.80 2.23
C ASP A 22 -12.94 -18.78 2.87
N ARG A 23 -13.47 -17.97 3.79
CA ARG A 23 -12.70 -17.06 4.63
C ARG A 23 -11.98 -17.85 5.73
N ALA A 24 -11.52 -19.05 5.43
CA ALA A 24 -10.68 -19.89 6.29
C ALA A 24 -9.85 -20.90 5.46
N GLY A 25 -9.64 -20.63 4.17
CA GLY A 25 -8.80 -21.45 3.30
C GLY A 25 -7.30 -21.14 3.47
N MET A 26 -6.45 -22.05 2.98
CA MET A 26 -4.98 -21.85 2.91
C MET A 26 -4.57 -20.73 1.93
N ASP A 27 -5.53 -20.13 1.22
CA ASP A 27 -5.36 -19.00 0.31
C ASP A 27 -5.23 -17.65 1.05
N TRP A 28 -5.45 -17.62 2.37
CA TRP A 28 -5.23 -16.45 3.20
C TRP A 28 -3.79 -15.95 3.14
N TRP A 29 -3.63 -14.63 3.12
CA TRP A 29 -2.32 -13.98 3.02
C TRP A 29 -1.33 -14.45 4.10
N SER A 30 -1.81 -14.76 5.30
CA SER A 30 -0.99 -15.19 6.44
C SER A 30 -0.50 -16.64 6.34
N PHE A 31 -1.16 -17.48 5.54
CA PHE A 31 -0.76 -18.89 5.31
C PHE A 31 0.09 -19.06 4.04
N ARG A 32 0.28 -17.99 3.28
CA ARG A 32 1.12 -18.00 2.08
C ARG A 32 2.57 -17.71 2.44
N GLU A 33 3.48 -18.42 1.79
CA GLU A 33 4.92 -18.19 1.93
C GLU A 33 5.29 -16.75 1.57
N VAL A 34 6.05 -16.09 2.45
CA VAL A 34 6.57 -14.73 2.22
C VAL A 34 7.77 -14.80 1.27
N LYS A 35 7.60 -14.29 0.06
CA LYS A 35 8.69 -14.16 -0.93
C LYS A 35 9.29 -12.77 -0.87
N ARG A 36 10.62 -12.67 -0.84
CA ARG A 36 11.32 -11.38 -0.90
C ARG A 36 11.36 -10.88 -2.36
N PRO A 37 10.67 -9.78 -2.71
CA PRO A 37 10.72 -9.25 -4.07
C PRO A 37 12.08 -8.60 -4.34
N LYS A 38 12.50 -8.57 -5.62
CA LYS A 38 13.64 -7.78 -6.06
C LYS A 38 13.31 -6.30 -5.87
N ILE A 39 14.23 -5.54 -5.27
CA ILE A 39 14.10 -4.10 -5.10
C ILE A 39 14.14 -3.44 -6.50
N PRO A 40 13.17 -2.59 -6.86
CA PRO A 40 13.18 -1.88 -8.14
C PRO A 40 14.36 -0.93 -8.26
N GLU A 41 14.92 -0.82 -9.45
CA GLU A 41 15.85 0.24 -9.79
C GLU A 41 15.04 1.53 -10.04
N VAL A 42 15.43 2.61 -9.37
CA VAL A 42 14.78 3.93 -9.46
C VAL A 42 15.83 4.98 -9.78
N SER A 43 15.40 6.08 -10.40
CA SER A 43 16.30 7.11 -10.93
C SER A 43 17.05 7.90 -9.84
N ASP A 44 16.45 7.99 -8.67
CA ASP A 44 16.88 8.83 -7.57
C ASP A 44 18.04 8.17 -6.79
N LYS A 45 19.20 8.84 -6.74
CA LYS A 45 20.48 8.32 -6.21
C LYS A 45 20.74 8.69 -4.75
N GLY A 46 19.75 9.28 -4.08
CA GLY A 46 19.83 9.55 -2.64
C GLY A 46 19.94 8.27 -1.80
N ASN A 47 20.09 8.43 -0.48
CA ASN A 47 20.07 7.32 0.48
C ASN A 47 18.64 6.79 0.68
N ILE A 48 18.06 6.22 -0.38
CA ILE A 48 16.69 5.69 -0.41
C ILE A 48 16.68 4.35 0.31
N LYS A 49 15.75 4.17 1.26
CA LYS A 49 15.57 2.87 1.91
C LYS A 49 14.98 1.87 0.91
N PRO A 50 15.28 0.57 1.01
CA PRO A 50 14.77 -0.44 0.08
C PRO A 50 13.24 -0.41 -0.14
N ILE A 51 12.47 -0.09 0.89
CA ILE A 51 11.01 0.00 0.80
C ILE A 51 10.53 1.20 -0.02
N ASP A 52 11.22 2.34 0.10
CA ASP A 52 10.89 3.59 -0.58
C ASP A 52 11.08 3.47 -2.09
N ALA A 53 12.00 2.61 -2.54
CA ALA A 53 12.21 2.32 -3.96
C ALA A 53 10.96 1.75 -4.63
N PHE A 54 10.12 0.98 -3.92
CA PHE A 54 8.86 0.47 -4.47
C PHE A 54 7.84 1.58 -4.69
N ILE A 55 7.73 2.51 -3.73
CA ILE A 55 6.85 3.67 -3.84
C ILE A 55 7.33 4.57 -4.98
N ARG A 56 8.63 4.88 -5.00
CA ARG A 56 9.26 5.69 -6.05
C ARG A 56 9.02 5.10 -7.45
N ASN A 57 9.23 3.79 -7.61
CA ASN A 57 8.99 3.12 -8.89
C ASN A 57 7.54 3.30 -9.39
N ARG A 58 6.57 3.28 -8.47
CA ARG A 58 5.17 3.52 -8.81
C ARG A 58 4.93 4.99 -9.17
N LEU A 59 5.46 5.92 -8.39
CA LEU A 59 5.35 7.36 -8.64
C LEU A 59 5.93 7.77 -10.01
N GLU A 60 7.13 7.26 -10.35
CA GLU A 60 7.78 7.51 -11.64
C GLU A 60 6.93 7.02 -12.83
N LYS A 61 6.37 5.80 -12.72
CA LYS A 61 5.47 5.24 -13.75
C LYS A 61 4.22 6.08 -13.97
N GLU A 62 3.67 6.62 -12.89
CA GLU A 62 2.46 7.45 -12.92
C GLU A 62 2.78 8.94 -13.16
N LYS A 63 4.06 9.32 -13.28
CA LYS A 63 4.53 10.70 -13.44
C LYS A 63 4.04 11.64 -12.33
N ILE A 64 4.02 11.13 -11.11
CA ILE A 64 3.65 11.89 -9.91
C ILE A 64 4.93 12.20 -9.14
N GLU A 65 5.15 13.47 -8.82
CA GLU A 65 6.24 13.87 -7.93
C GLU A 65 5.89 13.56 -6.47
N PRO A 66 6.86 13.15 -5.63
CA PRO A 66 6.61 12.95 -4.21
C PRO A 66 6.15 14.22 -3.54
N ALA A 67 5.35 14.04 -2.49
CA ALA A 67 5.05 15.14 -1.58
C ALA A 67 6.34 15.64 -0.91
N PRO A 68 6.45 16.96 -0.65
CA PRO A 68 7.54 17.51 0.12
C PRO A 68 7.52 16.96 1.55
N THR A 69 8.68 16.96 2.21
CA THR A 69 8.77 16.60 3.63
C THR A 69 7.87 17.50 4.46
N SER A 70 7.12 16.89 5.38
CA SER A 70 6.24 17.60 6.30
C SER A 70 7.04 18.50 7.25
N ASP A 71 6.49 19.65 7.59
CA ASP A 71 7.07 20.54 8.61
C ASP A 71 7.17 19.83 9.99
N ARG A 72 8.16 20.23 10.81
CA ARG A 72 8.42 19.64 12.13
C ARG A 72 7.22 19.77 13.07
N GLN A 73 6.46 20.87 13.00
CA GLN A 73 5.25 21.04 13.83
C GLN A 73 4.17 20.01 13.47
N ALA A 74 4.00 19.73 12.18
CA ALA A 74 3.06 18.73 11.71
C ALA A 74 3.51 17.31 12.09
N LEU A 75 4.82 17.04 12.09
CA LEU A 75 5.39 15.75 12.48
C LEU A 75 5.14 15.41 13.94
N ILE A 76 5.48 16.31 14.88
CA ILE A 76 5.24 16.03 16.32
C ILE A 76 3.76 15.80 16.60
N ARG A 77 2.88 16.61 15.97
CA ARG A 77 1.44 16.47 16.18
C ARG A 77 0.94 15.10 15.74
N ARG A 78 1.36 14.62 14.56
CA ARG A 78 0.99 13.27 14.06
C ARG A 78 1.52 12.19 14.98
N LEU A 79 2.79 12.27 15.36
CA LEU A 79 3.43 11.29 16.25
C LEU A 79 2.68 11.18 17.59
N HIS A 80 2.34 12.31 18.20
CA HIS A 80 1.59 12.34 19.46
C HIS A 80 0.20 11.73 19.34
N PHE A 81 -0.55 12.05 18.28
CA PHE A 81 -1.85 11.43 18.07
C PHE A 81 -1.75 9.92 17.79
N ASP A 82 -0.78 9.50 16.99
CA ASP A 82 -0.63 8.09 16.60
C ASP A 82 -0.14 7.21 17.74
N LEU A 83 0.79 7.72 18.57
CA LEU A 83 1.42 6.93 19.64
C LEU A 83 0.77 7.12 21.01
N ILE A 84 0.29 8.33 21.32
CA ILE A 84 -0.19 8.71 22.66
C ILE A 84 -1.71 8.97 22.65
N GLY A 85 -2.26 9.44 21.53
CA GLY A 85 -3.70 9.69 21.37
C GLY A 85 -4.18 11.07 21.84
N ILE A 86 -3.27 11.95 22.26
CA ILE A 86 -3.56 13.33 22.70
C ILE A 86 -2.60 14.31 22.03
N PRO A 87 -2.97 15.59 21.84
CA PRO A 87 -2.07 16.58 21.25
C PRO A 87 -0.84 16.84 22.14
N PRO A 88 0.31 17.23 21.55
CA PRO A 88 1.47 17.67 22.33
C PRO A 88 1.20 18.99 23.03
N SER A 89 1.87 19.20 24.17
CA SER A 89 1.94 20.50 24.84
C SER A 89 2.77 21.50 24.03
N HIS A 90 2.61 22.78 24.34
CA HIS A 90 3.36 23.84 23.66
C HIS A 90 4.88 23.73 23.87
N GLU A 91 5.31 23.28 25.06
CA GLU A 91 6.72 23.07 25.38
C GLU A 91 7.32 21.91 24.58
N GLU A 92 6.61 20.77 24.49
CA GLU A 92 7.06 19.63 23.68
C GLU A 92 7.17 19.98 22.19
N VAL A 93 6.22 20.76 21.65
CA VAL A 93 6.31 21.24 20.25
C VAL A 93 7.55 22.11 20.07
N LYS A 94 7.79 23.04 21.00
CA LYS A 94 8.96 23.92 20.93
C LYS A 94 10.25 23.12 20.97
N ASP A 95 10.38 22.18 21.89
CA ASP A 95 11.59 21.36 22.04
C ASP A 95 11.83 20.50 20.80
N PHE A 96 10.78 19.88 20.25
CA PHE A 96 10.89 19.08 19.03
C PHE A 96 11.23 19.90 17.79
N VAL A 97 10.69 21.11 17.66
CA VAL A 97 10.97 21.95 16.48
C VAL A 97 12.42 22.45 16.47
N HIS A 98 13.03 22.65 17.65
CA HIS A 98 14.40 23.16 17.78
C HIS A 98 15.45 22.06 18.04
N SER A 99 15.05 20.81 18.22
CA SER A 99 16.00 19.70 18.31
C SER A 99 16.66 19.43 16.96
N GLU A 100 17.98 19.18 16.96
CA GLU A 100 18.72 18.85 15.74
C GLU A 100 18.35 17.47 15.20
#